data_AF-A0A349VUY5-F1
#
_entry.id   AF-A0A349VUY5-F1
#
_cell.length_a   1.000
_cell.length_b   1.000
_cell.length_c   1.000
_cell.angle_alpha   90.00
_cell.angle_beta   90.00
_cell.angle_gamma   90.00
#
_symmetry.space_group_name_H-M   'P 1'
#
loop_
_entity.id
_entity.type
_entity.pdbx_description
1 polymer ?
#
loop_
_entity_poly.entity_id
_entity_poly.type
_entity_poly.pdbx_seq_one_letter_code
_entity_poly.pdbx_strand_id
1 'polypeptide(L)'
;MKQLRIISLSLIFVINLFVLNAFSQNSIGLTIGSYNIRYDNDGDCKNGNGWDQRFPVITSLIDFVDYDVFGAQEVLVNQLV
;
A
#
# COMPACT_ATOMS: atom_id res chain seq x y z
N MET A 1 -48.29 -14.59 22.80
CA MET A 1 -47.68 -15.27 21.63
C MET A 1 -47.47 -14.35 20.41
N LYS A 2 -48.45 -13.55 19.97
CA LYS A 2 -48.29 -12.63 18.81
C LYS A 2 -47.20 -11.55 19.01
N GLN A 3 -47.18 -10.90 20.18
CA GLN A 3 -46.15 -9.89 20.51
C GLN A 3 -44.72 -10.46 20.51
N LEU A 4 -44.52 -11.62 21.14
CA LEU A 4 -43.22 -12.30 21.14
C LEU A 4 -42.75 -12.63 19.72
N ARG A 5 -43.66 -13.08 18.83
CA ARG A 5 -43.35 -13.32 17.41
C ARG A 5 -42.92 -12.04 16.67
N ILE A 6 -43.57 -10.90 16.93
CA ILE A 6 -43.21 -9.62 16.30
C ILE A 6 -41.82 -9.17 16.74
N ILE A 7 -41.50 -9.32 18.03
CA ILE A 7 -40.17 -8.99 18.57
C ILE A 7 -39.11 -9.89 17.94
N SER A 8 -39.34 -11.20 17.87
CA SER A 8 -38.40 -12.14 17.24
C SER A 8 -38.16 -11.82 15.76
N LEU A 9 -39.20 -11.48 14.99
CA LEU A 9 -39.05 -11.10 13.58
C LEU A 9 -38.30 -9.78 13.40
N SER A 10 -38.57 -8.80 14.26
CA SER A 10 -37.87 -7.51 14.26
C SER A 10 -36.38 -7.70 14.58
N LEU A 11 -36.06 -8.56 15.54
CA LEU A 11 -34.68 -8.88 15.90
C LEU A 11 -33.94 -9.59 14.75
N ILE A 12 -34.59 -10.57 14.10
CA ILE A 12 -34.02 -11.25 12.92
C ILE A 12 -33.78 -10.25 11.79
N PHE A 13 -34.71 -9.34 11.54
CA PHE A 13 -34.55 -8.30 10.52
C PHE A 13 -33.37 -7.37 10.81
N VAL A 14 -33.26 -6.89 12.05
CA VAL A 14 -32.13 -6.05 12.48
C VAL A 14 -30.80 -6.79 12.33
N ILE A 15 -30.73 -8.06 12.75
CA ILE A 15 -29.53 -8.89 12.59
C ILE A 15 -29.16 -9.03 11.10
N ASN A 16 -30.13 -9.29 10.22
CA ASN A 16 -29.86 -9.39 8.78
C ASN A 16 -29.32 -8.08 8.19
N LEU A 17 -29.82 -6.92 8.64
CA LEU A 17 -29.27 -5.63 8.20
C LEU A 17 -27.80 -5.45 8.60
N PHE A 18 -27.41 -5.87 9.80
CA PHE A 18 -26.01 -5.83 10.23
C PHE A 18 -25.13 -6.81 9.47
N VAL A 19 -25.62 -8.02 9.19
CA VAL A 19 -24.87 -9.06 8.47
C VAL A 19 -24.59 -8.66 7.02
N LEU A 20 -25.54 -8.04 6.32
CA LEU A 20 -25.35 -7.60 4.92
C LEU A 20 -24.25 -6.55 4.76
N ASN A 21 -24.08 -5.64 5.72
CA ASN A 21 -23.02 -4.62 5.69
C ASN A 21 -21.62 -5.20 5.97
N ALA A 22 -21.54 -6.33 6.68
CA ALA A 22 -20.27 -6.99 6.95
C ALA A 22 -19.67 -7.64 5.69
N PHE A 23 -20.51 -8.04 4.73
CA PHE A 23 -20.09 -8.70 3.50
C PHE A 23 -19.90 -7.74 2.31
N SER A 24 -20.27 -6.46 2.43
CA SER A 24 -20.12 -5.45 1.37
C SER A 24 -18.81 -4.65 1.43
N GLN A 25 -17.80 -5.14 2.18
CA GLN A 25 -16.50 -4.50 2.25
C GLN A 25 -15.77 -4.69 0.91
N ASN A 26 -15.59 -3.60 0.17
CA ASN A 26 -14.76 -3.60 -1.02
C ASN A 26 -13.29 -3.66 -0.59
N SER A 27 -12.54 -4.64 -1.08
CA SER A 27 -11.09 -4.63 -0.97
C SER A 27 -10.54 -3.55 -1.89
N ILE A 28 -9.78 -2.60 -1.35
CA ILE A 28 -8.92 -1.73 -2.15
C ILE A 28 -7.62 -2.50 -2.31
N GLY A 29 -7.33 -2.97 -3.52
CA GLY A 29 -6.01 -3.50 -3.83
C GLY A 29 -5.02 -2.33 -3.84
N LEU A 30 -4.01 -2.40 -2.97
CA LEU A 30 -2.90 -1.45 -2.97
C LEU A 30 -1.60 -2.19 -3.23
N THR A 31 -0.81 -1.69 -4.17
CA THR A 31 0.57 -2.12 -4.41
C THR A 31 1.48 -1.35 -3.47
N ILE A 32 1.89 -1.98 -2.36
CA ILE A 32 2.71 -1.34 -1.33
C ILE A 32 4.12 -1.92 -1.35
N GLY A 33 5.13 -1.05 -1.26
CA GLY A 33 6.54 -1.42 -1.35
C GLY A 33 7.45 -0.82 -0.28
N SER A 34 8.65 -1.41 -0.16
CA SER A 34 9.79 -0.83 0.53
C SER A 34 11.03 -1.04 -0.32
N TYR A 35 11.81 0.01 -0.56
CA TYR A 35 12.99 -0.05 -1.40
C TYR A 35 14.15 0.76 -0.81
N ASN A 36 15.23 0.08 -0.42
CA ASN A 36 16.50 0.75 -0.14
C ASN A 36 17.18 1.07 -1.47
N ILE A 37 17.21 2.35 -1.83
CA ILE A 37 17.75 2.82 -3.11
C ILE A 37 19.24 3.16 -3.07
N ARG A 38 19.88 2.96 -1.89
CA ARG A 38 21.28 3.22 -1.61
C ARG A 38 21.69 4.69 -1.79
N TYR A 39 22.17 5.31 -0.70
CA TYR A 39 22.55 6.72 -0.71
C TYR A 39 23.71 7.01 -1.66
N ASP A 40 23.73 8.23 -2.18
CA ASP A 40 24.80 8.73 -3.03
C ASP A 40 26.11 8.86 -2.24
N ASN A 41 27.16 8.17 -2.70
CA ASN A 41 28.47 8.21 -2.06
C ASN A 41 29.64 7.96 -3.02
N ASP A 42 30.78 8.56 -2.68
CA ASP A 42 32.02 8.48 -3.47
C ASP A 42 32.55 7.06 -3.68
N GLY A 43 32.36 6.16 -2.71
CA GLY A 43 32.85 4.79 -2.80
C GLY A 43 32.16 4.02 -3.92
N ASP A 44 30.83 4.10 -3.96
CA ASP A 44 30.03 3.49 -5.02
C ASP A 44 30.31 4.14 -6.37
N CYS A 45 30.50 5.48 -6.41
CA CYS A 45 30.90 6.18 -7.64
C CYS A 45 32.25 5.68 -8.18
N LYS A 46 33.29 5.58 -7.34
CA LYS A 46 34.63 5.11 -7.73
C LYS A 46 34.62 3.65 -8.22
N ASN A 47 33.66 2.86 -7.74
CA ASN A 47 33.49 1.46 -8.12
C ASN A 47 32.57 1.27 -9.35
N GLY A 48 32.12 2.36 -10.01
CA GLY A 48 31.26 2.29 -11.19
C GLY A 48 29.78 2.02 -10.89
N ASN A 49 29.34 2.22 -9.64
CA ASN A 49 27.97 2.05 -9.17
C ASN A 49 27.40 3.39 -8.61
N GLY A 50 27.87 4.52 -9.14
CA GLY A 50 27.46 5.85 -8.70
C GLY A 50 25.96 6.09 -8.85
N TRP A 51 25.42 7.02 -8.06
CA TRP A 51 24.00 7.35 -8.06
C TRP A 51 23.48 7.70 -9.45
N ASP A 52 24.17 8.58 -10.19
CA ASP A 52 23.75 9.04 -11.52
C ASP A 52 23.55 7.89 -12.53
N GLN A 53 24.33 6.81 -12.40
CA GLN A 53 24.20 5.62 -13.24
C GLN A 53 23.03 4.73 -12.80
N ARG A 54 22.77 4.64 -11.50
CA ARG A 54 21.71 3.80 -10.93
C ARG A 54 20.33 4.45 -11.02
N PHE A 55 20.27 5.78 -10.92
CA PHE A 55 19.03 6.54 -10.84
C PHE A 55 18.02 6.19 -11.95
N PRO A 56 18.36 6.19 -13.25
CA PRO A 56 17.40 5.89 -14.32
C PRO A 56 16.83 4.46 -14.24
N VAL A 57 17.61 3.51 -13.71
CA VAL A 57 17.17 2.12 -13.55
C VAL A 57 16.26 1.99 -12.34
N ILE A 58 16.59 2.65 -11.22
CA ILE A 58 15.78 2.67 -10.01
C ILE A 58 14.40 3.26 -10.29
N THR A 59 14.33 4.40 -10.99
CA THR A 59 13.05 5.02 -11.35
C THR A 59 12.26 4.12 -12.30
N SER A 60 12.90 3.51 -13.29
CA SER A 60 12.22 2.56 -14.19
C SER A 60 11.66 1.34 -13.45
N LEU A 61 12.31 0.86 -12.39
CA LEU A 61 11.80 -0.23 -11.57
C LEU A 61 10.60 0.20 -10.72
N ILE A 62 10.65 1.41 -10.15
CA ILE A 62 9.53 1.99 -9.39
C ILE A 62 8.31 2.13 -10.31
N ASP A 63 8.50 2.66 -11.52
CA ASP A 63 7.43 2.80 -12.52
C ASP A 63 6.90 1.45 -12.98
N PHE A 64 7.78 0.46 -13.18
CA PHE A 64 7.36 -0.87 -13.62
C PHE A 64 6.51 -1.61 -12.58
N VAL A 65 6.83 -1.44 -11.29
CA VAL A 65 6.04 -2.08 -10.21
C VAL A 65 4.71 -1.37 -9.99
N ASP A 66 4.61 -0.09 -10.37
CA ASP A 66 3.39 0.72 -10.26
C ASP A 66 2.88 0.74 -8.80
N TYR A 67 3.76 1.16 -7.88
CA TYR A 67 3.43 1.28 -6.46
C TYR A 67 2.40 2.39 -6.21
N ASP A 68 1.34 2.08 -5.47
CA ASP A 68 0.46 3.11 -4.90
C ASP A 68 1.15 3.87 -3.77
N VAL A 69 1.91 3.15 -2.94
CA VAL A 69 2.70 3.69 -1.84
C VAL A 69 3.98 2.88 -1.68
N PHE A 70 5.13 3.54 -1.63
CA PHE A 70 6.36 2.87 -1.22
C PHE A 70 7.18 3.73 -0.26
N GLY A 71 7.90 3.07 0.63
CA GLY A 71 8.92 3.70 1.45
C GLY A 71 10.30 3.54 0.83
N ALA A 72 11.09 4.62 0.82
CA ALA A 72 12.49 4.58 0.41
C ALA A 72 13.43 4.69 1.61
N GLN A 73 14.57 3.98 1.57
CA GLN A 73 15.63 4.08 2.58
C GLN A 73 16.94 4.56 1.96
N GLU A 74 17.82 5.11 2.80
CA GLU A 74 19.12 5.68 2.39
C GLU A 74 18.98 6.81 1.36
N VAL A 75 17.94 7.64 1.44
CA VAL A 75 17.75 8.75 0.51
C VAL A 75 18.36 10.03 1.08
N LEU A 76 19.33 10.63 0.39
CA LEU A 76 19.84 11.96 0.70
C LEU A 76 19.04 13.06 -0.01
N VAL A 77 19.21 14.30 0.42
CA VAL A 77 18.49 15.46 -0.14
C VAL A 77 18.71 15.61 -1.65
N ASN A 78 19.91 15.33 -2.15
CA ASN A 78 20.22 15.38 -3.58
C ASN A 78 19.58 14.24 -4.41
N GLN A 79 18.93 13.28 -3.75
CA GLN A 79 18.26 12.13 -4.37
C GLN A 79 16.72 12.24 -4.32
N LEU A 80 16.17 13.33 -3.77
CA LEU A 80 14.72 13.59 -3.66
C LEU A 80 14.15 14.38 -4.86
N VAL A 81 14.83 14.36 -6.00
CA VAL A 81 14.56 15.24 -7.15
C VAL A 81 13.30 14.83 -7.90
#